data_AF-A0A8J7MKF7-F1
#
_entry.id   AF-A0A8J7MKF7-F1
#
_cell.length_a   1.000
_cell.length_b   1.000
_cell.length_c   1.000
_cell.angle_alpha   90.00
_cell.angle_beta   90.00
_cell.angle_gamma   90.00
#
_symmetry.space_group_name_H-M   'P 1'
#
loop_
_entity.id
_entity.type
_entity.pdbx_description
1 polymer ?
#
loop_
_entity_poly.entity_id
_entity_poly.type
_entity_poly.pdbx_seq_one_letter_code
_entity_poly.pdbx_strand_id
1 'polypeptide(L)'
;MSKSILYYFIIFMISSACNNSTADPSVTTPTLTQNVDSSTTIAFKDTFQDIVSLSINKKKPFERTKIEANLQQKIATNQPLVVHIFVPLCDNEHQGIVPTTASLGNGFSLRSNLYWATTNGMKRYFKEKKQWELLQSIKNVYKDSVVLERVIFKRTYPNQATVYVVADAYRGDKMLATLNHFSRAMSNNYTKKITLPDSTRIDIHGGADLVVFNGHNGFLDFPEDTPTKFYNTTKSQKDMVAIACFANEYFEREALRAQAYPIVRAKSTLHPGAFVISAIIDDWAMLKPVEEMRLSAGKAYCEIHDCSIKTSKNLFYKGWRPENLQTDY
;
A
#
# COMPACT_ATOMS: atom_id res chain seq x y z
N MET A 1 -39.34 -4.77 -15.25
CA MET A 1 -38.23 -4.75 -16.24
C MET A 1 -36.91 -4.88 -15.49
N SER A 2 -36.42 -6.11 -15.38
CA SER A 2 -35.14 -6.44 -14.74
C SER A 2 -34.03 -6.30 -15.79
N LYS A 3 -32.97 -5.53 -15.50
CA LYS A 3 -31.74 -5.50 -16.30
C LYS A 3 -30.63 -6.14 -15.48
N SER A 4 -30.40 -7.42 -15.71
CA SER A 4 -29.21 -8.15 -15.26
C SER A 4 -27.99 -7.62 -16.02
N ILE A 5 -26.98 -7.15 -15.29
CA ILE A 5 -25.67 -6.80 -15.83
C ILE A 5 -24.80 -8.05 -15.75
N LEU A 6 -24.43 -8.58 -16.91
CA LEU A 6 -23.61 -9.78 -17.06
C LEU A 6 -22.13 -9.41 -16.91
N TYR A 7 -21.48 -9.87 -15.84
CA TYR A 7 -20.03 -9.79 -15.68
C TYR A 7 -19.39 -11.05 -16.29
N TYR A 8 -18.55 -10.88 -17.31
CA TYR A 8 -17.73 -11.96 -17.86
C TYR A 8 -16.48 -12.16 -17.00
N PHE A 9 -16.36 -13.34 -16.38
CA PHE A 9 -15.10 -13.87 -15.86
C PHE A 9 -14.47 -14.74 -16.95
N ILE A 10 -13.27 -14.37 -17.41
CA ILE A 10 -12.43 -15.22 -18.26
C ILE A 10 -11.30 -15.76 -17.39
N ILE A 11 -11.25 -17.09 -17.25
CA ILE A 11 -10.16 -17.86 -16.65
C ILE A 11 -9.24 -18.28 -17.80
N PHE A 12 -7.94 -17.98 -17.73
CA PHE A 12 -6.94 -18.57 -18.63
C PHE A 12 -5.92 -19.41 -17.85
N MET A 13 -5.83 -20.68 -18.26
CA MET A 13 -4.72 -21.59 -18.02
C MET A 13 -3.58 -21.25 -18.98
N ILE A 14 -2.35 -21.14 -18.47
CA ILE A 14 -1.14 -21.04 -19.29
C ILE A 14 -0.53 -22.43 -19.40
N SER A 15 -0.52 -22.97 -20.61
CA SER A 15 0.29 -24.13 -21.00
C SER A 15 1.67 -23.66 -21.43
N SER A 16 2.72 -24.06 -20.72
CA SER A 16 4.11 -23.91 -21.18
C SER A 16 4.45 -25.01 -22.19
N ALA A 17 4.80 -24.60 -23.41
CA ALA A 17 5.53 -25.42 -24.36
C ALA A 17 6.90 -24.77 -24.59
N CYS A 18 7.97 -25.47 -24.27
CA CYS A 18 9.28 -25.28 -24.90
C CYS A 18 9.96 -26.64 -24.96
N ASN A 19 10.28 -27.04 -26.19
CA ASN A 19 10.93 -28.29 -26.52
C ASN A 19 12.35 -27.98 -27.04
N ASN A 20 13.24 -28.90 -26.72
CA ASN A 20 14.39 -29.36 -27.49
C ASN A 20 15.81 -28.75 -27.36
N SER A 21 16.71 -29.73 -27.18
CA SER A 21 18.08 -29.89 -27.72
C SER A 21 19.20 -29.18 -26.97
N THR A 22 20.37 -29.76 -26.71
CA THR A 22 20.95 -31.09 -26.95
C THR A 22 22.20 -31.11 -26.06
N ALA A 23 22.46 -32.19 -25.33
CA ALA A 23 23.71 -32.39 -24.59
C ALA A 23 24.65 -33.29 -25.40
N ASP A 24 25.89 -32.87 -25.57
CA ASP A 24 27.02 -33.70 -25.99
C ASP A 24 28.14 -33.51 -24.94
N PRO A 25 28.64 -34.58 -24.28
CA PRO A 25 29.61 -34.47 -23.21
C PRO A 25 31.01 -34.87 -23.69
N SER A 26 32.00 -33.98 -23.60
CA SER A 26 33.38 -34.44 -23.57
C SER A 26 34.38 -33.40 -23.05
N VAL A 27 35.41 -33.94 -22.39
CA VAL A 27 36.77 -33.39 -22.23
C VAL A 27 37.10 -32.65 -20.93
N THR A 28 37.42 -33.47 -19.93
CA THR A 28 38.65 -33.50 -19.09
C THR A 28 39.22 -32.22 -18.48
N THR A 29 39.23 -32.24 -17.15
CA THR A 29 40.12 -31.49 -16.24
C THR A 29 41.61 -31.76 -16.52
N PRO A 30 42.48 -30.76 -16.33
CA PRO A 30 43.73 -31.03 -15.64
C PRO A 30 43.98 -30.07 -14.48
N THR A 31 44.40 -30.66 -13.38
CA THR A 31 44.95 -30.03 -12.17
C THR A 31 46.35 -29.53 -12.47
N LEU A 32 46.66 -28.28 -12.10
CA LEU A 32 48.04 -27.82 -11.93
C LEU A 32 48.15 -27.02 -10.62
N THR A 33 49.03 -27.53 -9.76
CA THR A 33 49.42 -27.02 -8.45
C THR A 33 50.55 -25.99 -8.55
N GLN A 34 50.50 -25.05 -7.60
CA GLN A 34 51.58 -24.17 -7.09
C GLN A 34 52.07 -22.99 -7.95
N ASN A 35 51.87 -21.78 -7.45
CA ASN A 35 52.94 -21.09 -6.72
C ASN A 35 52.41 -19.91 -5.90
N VAL A 36 53.01 -19.77 -4.71
CA VAL A 36 52.83 -18.67 -3.76
C VAL A 36 53.47 -17.43 -4.35
N ASP A 37 52.75 -16.30 -4.38
CA ASP A 37 53.40 -15.01 -4.32
C ASP A 37 52.70 -14.09 -3.32
N SER A 38 53.54 -13.52 -2.48
CA SER A 38 53.22 -12.83 -1.24
C SER A 38 53.25 -11.33 -1.47
N SER A 39 52.18 -10.73 -1.98
CA SER A 39 52.02 -9.28 -1.96
C SER A 39 50.63 -8.81 -2.41
N THR A 40 49.63 -8.88 -1.53
CA THR A 40 48.52 -7.90 -1.57
C THR A 40 47.79 -7.89 -0.24
N THR A 41 48.43 -7.30 0.76
CA THR A 41 47.81 -6.89 2.03
C THR A 41 47.06 -5.57 1.85
N ILE A 42 46.22 -5.42 0.81
CA ILE A 42 45.26 -4.31 0.69
C ILE A 42 44.01 -4.89 0.02
N ALA A 43 42.88 -4.86 0.74
CA ALA A 43 41.47 -5.02 0.30
C ALA A 43 40.60 -5.90 1.23
N PHE A 44 41.06 -6.32 2.41
CA PHE A 44 40.22 -7.07 3.37
C PHE A 44 39.52 -6.18 4.42
N LYS A 45 39.77 -4.87 4.43
CA LYS A 45 39.13 -3.94 5.37
C LYS A 45 37.82 -3.34 4.83
N ASP A 46 37.67 -3.22 3.52
CA ASP A 46 36.44 -2.70 2.91
C ASP A 46 35.33 -3.77 2.83
N THR A 47 35.71 -5.04 2.70
CA THR A 47 34.75 -6.17 2.74
C THR A 47 34.14 -6.38 4.13
N PHE A 48 34.82 -6.01 5.22
CA PHE A 48 34.23 -6.20 6.56
C PHE A 48 33.19 -5.13 6.90
N GLN A 49 33.35 -3.89 6.43
CA GLN A 49 32.29 -2.89 6.55
C GLN A 49 31.10 -3.20 5.64
N ASP A 50 31.33 -3.80 4.47
CA ASP A 50 30.24 -4.26 3.60
C ASP A 50 29.56 -5.55 4.09
N ILE A 51 30.26 -6.44 4.79
CA ILE A 51 29.66 -7.63 5.43
C ILE A 51 28.94 -7.25 6.74
N VAL A 52 29.47 -6.27 7.49
CA VAL A 52 28.79 -5.68 8.65
C VAL A 52 27.61 -4.83 8.21
N SER A 53 27.69 -4.14 7.07
CA SER A 53 26.53 -3.52 6.46
C SER A 53 25.53 -4.61 6.12
N LEU A 54 25.85 -5.67 5.35
CA LEU A 54 25.01 -6.86 5.02
C LEU A 54 24.40 -7.64 6.19
N SER A 55 24.77 -7.32 7.44
CA SER A 55 23.88 -7.57 8.60
C SER A 55 22.63 -6.65 8.63
N ILE A 56 22.34 -5.97 7.50
CA ILE A 56 21.32 -4.94 7.27
C ILE A 56 19.98 -5.42 7.82
N ASN A 57 19.66 -4.98 9.04
CA ASN A 57 18.30 -4.76 9.54
C ASN A 57 17.26 -5.82 9.12
N LYS A 58 17.44 -7.09 9.51
CA LYS A 58 16.33 -8.05 9.52
C LYS A 58 15.26 -7.56 10.50
N LYS A 59 14.27 -6.80 10.01
CA LYS A 59 13.15 -6.31 10.80
C LYS A 59 12.15 -7.45 10.96
N LYS A 60 11.95 -7.88 12.20
CA LYS A 60 10.97 -8.92 12.52
C LYS A 60 9.56 -8.34 12.58
N PRO A 61 8.54 -9.16 12.26
CA PRO A 61 7.15 -8.93 12.63
C PRO A 61 7.04 -8.44 14.09
N PHE A 62 6.15 -7.50 14.34
CA PHE A 62 5.99 -6.86 15.64
C PHE A 62 4.52 -6.65 15.99
N GLU A 63 4.22 -6.53 17.28
CA GLU A 63 2.87 -6.32 17.80
C GLU A 63 2.43 -4.85 17.71
N ARG A 64 1.13 -4.64 17.52
CA ARG A 64 0.51 -3.30 17.34
C ARG A 64 0.43 -2.48 18.64
N THR A 65 0.79 -3.02 19.79
CA THR A 65 0.57 -2.43 21.12
C THR A 65 1.08 -0.99 21.26
N LYS A 66 2.26 -0.68 20.71
CA LYS A 66 2.82 0.70 20.75
C LYS A 66 1.99 1.69 19.92
N ILE A 67 1.49 1.24 18.77
CA ILE A 67 0.64 2.05 17.91
C ILE A 67 -0.69 2.31 18.63
N GLU A 68 -1.29 1.27 19.21
CA GLU A 68 -2.55 1.38 19.97
C GLU A 68 -2.46 2.35 21.14
N ALA A 69 -1.40 2.25 21.95
CA ALA A 69 -1.15 3.16 23.06
C ALA A 69 -1.04 4.62 22.58
N ASN A 70 -0.34 4.87 21.47
CA ASN A 70 -0.22 6.21 20.89
C ASN A 70 -1.57 6.73 20.40
N LEU A 71 -2.37 5.91 19.71
CA LEU A 71 -3.70 6.31 19.22
C LEU A 71 -4.64 6.62 20.40
N GLN A 72 -4.64 5.79 21.44
CA GLN A 72 -5.40 6.01 22.67
C GLN A 72 -5.00 7.32 23.35
N GLN A 73 -3.70 7.59 23.47
CA GLN A 73 -3.20 8.84 24.05
C GLN A 73 -3.63 10.05 23.23
N LYS A 74 -3.57 9.97 21.89
CA LYS A 74 -4.03 11.06 21.02
C LYS A 74 -5.51 11.36 21.22
N ILE A 75 -6.36 10.32 21.24
CA ILE A 75 -7.79 10.48 21.51
C ILE A 75 -8.02 11.09 22.90
N ALA A 76 -7.37 10.56 23.95
CA ALA A 76 -7.52 11.04 25.33
C ALA A 76 -7.06 12.49 25.53
N THR A 77 -6.16 12.98 24.67
CA THR A 77 -5.65 14.35 24.70
C THR A 77 -6.24 15.24 23.60
N ASN A 78 -7.34 14.80 22.97
CA ASN A 78 -8.03 15.50 21.88
C ASN A 78 -7.12 15.88 20.69
N GLN A 79 -6.03 15.13 20.48
CA GLN A 79 -5.20 15.26 19.31
C GLN A 79 -5.83 14.49 18.13
N PRO A 80 -5.83 15.08 16.92
CA PRO A 80 -6.48 14.43 15.79
C PRO A 80 -5.68 13.22 15.28
N LEU A 81 -6.41 12.21 14.82
CA LEU A 81 -5.87 11.09 14.07
C LEU A 81 -5.81 11.45 12.58
N VAL A 82 -4.73 11.09 11.90
CA VAL A 82 -4.51 11.44 10.50
C VAL A 82 -4.31 10.18 9.67
N VAL A 83 -5.15 10.05 8.63
CA VAL A 83 -5.05 9.01 7.61
C VAL A 83 -4.57 9.65 6.32
N HIS A 84 -3.51 9.11 5.72
CA HIS A 84 -3.02 9.57 4.41
C HIS A 84 -3.15 8.46 3.35
N ILE A 85 -3.97 8.72 2.34
CA ILE A 85 -4.36 7.76 1.30
C ILE A 85 -3.68 8.11 -0.02
N PHE A 86 -3.03 7.13 -0.62
CA PHE A 86 -2.30 7.19 -1.88
C PHE A 86 -3.12 6.43 -2.92
N VAL A 87 -3.73 7.16 -3.86
CA VAL A 87 -4.60 6.60 -4.90
C VAL A 87 -3.93 6.77 -6.26
N PRO A 88 -3.22 5.76 -6.79
CA PRO A 88 -2.82 5.78 -8.19
C PRO A 88 -4.09 5.71 -9.05
N LEU A 89 -4.34 6.74 -9.84
CA LEU A 89 -5.50 6.77 -10.73
C LEU A 89 -5.43 5.63 -11.75
N CYS A 90 -6.57 5.00 -12.01
CA CYS A 90 -6.69 3.90 -12.96
C CYS A 90 -6.23 4.34 -14.36
N ASP A 91 -5.28 3.61 -14.96
CA ASP A 91 -4.69 3.99 -16.24
C ASP A 91 -4.57 2.79 -17.18
N ASN A 92 -5.34 2.79 -18.26
CA ASN A 92 -5.34 1.70 -19.24
C ASN A 92 -4.03 1.62 -20.05
N GLU A 93 -3.29 2.72 -20.18
CA GLU A 93 -2.14 2.84 -21.07
C GLU A 93 -0.83 2.55 -20.34
N HIS A 94 -0.74 2.95 -19.06
CA HIS A 94 0.52 2.96 -18.33
C HIS A 94 0.62 1.91 -17.21
N GLN A 95 -0.46 1.19 -16.91
CA GLN A 95 -0.50 0.18 -15.85
C GLN A 95 -0.81 -1.20 -16.44
N GLY A 96 -0.26 -2.27 -15.85
CA GLY A 96 -0.54 -3.67 -16.22
C GLY A 96 -1.93 -4.16 -15.80
N ILE A 97 -2.95 -3.31 -15.90
CA ILE A 97 -4.34 -3.63 -15.54
C ILE A 97 -5.09 -4.25 -16.72
N VAL A 98 -6.14 -5.01 -16.41
CA VAL A 98 -7.17 -5.31 -17.41
C VAL A 98 -7.87 -3.99 -17.77
N PRO A 99 -7.83 -3.55 -19.04
CA PRO A 99 -8.37 -2.24 -19.40
C PRO A 99 -9.87 -2.13 -19.08
N THR A 100 -10.27 -0.96 -18.57
CA THR A 100 -11.68 -0.56 -18.46
C THR A 100 -12.04 0.37 -19.63
N THR A 101 -13.18 1.06 -19.57
CA THR A 101 -13.53 2.06 -20.59
C THR A 101 -12.50 3.21 -20.62
N ALA A 102 -12.28 3.81 -21.80
CA ALA A 102 -11.32 4.92 -21.95
C ALA A 102 -11.58 6.09 -20.99
N SER A 103 -12.84 6.35 -20.63
CA SER A 103 -13.20 7.41 -19.66
C SER A 103 -12.80 7.06 -18.23
N LEU A 104 -13.03 5.81 -17.80
CA LEU A 104 -12.76 5.35 -16.44
C LEU A 104 -11.27 5.06 -16.22
N GLY A 105 -10.57 4.58 -17.26
CA GLY A 105 -9.15 4.23 -17.26
C GLY A 105 -8.25 5.35 -17.75
N ASN A 106 -8.71 6.60 -17.74
CA ASN A 106 -7.86 7.75 -18.00
C ASN A 106 -7.18 8.20 -16.69
N GLY A 107 -5.90 7.88 -16.54
CA GLY A 107 -5.08 8.18 -15.37
C GLY A 107 -4.78 9.67 -15.14
N PHE A 108 -5.22 10.54 -16.05
CA PHE A 108 -5.09 11.99 -15.99
C PHE A 108 -6.42 12.69 -15.61
N SER A 109 -7.53 11.94 -15.57
CA SER A 109 -8.88 12.51 -15.38
C SER A 109 -9.34 12.50 -13.93
N LEU A 110 -9.36 13.66 -13.28
CA LEU A 110 -10.02 13.82 -11.97
C LEU A 110 -11.56 13.78 -12.05
N ARG A 111 -12.15 13.78 -13.26
CA ARG A 111 -13.61 13.92 -13.45
C ARG A 111 -14.32 12.58 -13.63
N SER A 112 -13.61 11.58 -14.13
CA SER A 112 -14.20 10.29 -14.51
C SER A 112 -13.46 9.08 -13.96
N ASN A 113 -12.22 9.23 -13.49
CA ASN A 113 -11.38 8.08 -13.15
C ASN A 113 -12.05 7.11 -12.16
N LEU A 114 -11.91 5.82 -12.45
CA LEU A 114 -12.53 4.72 -11.71
C LEU A 114 -12.30 4.82 -10.20
N TYR A 115 -11.06 5.13 -9.78
CA TYR A 115 -10.66 5.12 -8.37
C TYR A 115 -10.86 6.47 -7.66
N TRP A 116 -11.34 7.50 -8.35
CA TRP A 116 -11.46 8.86 -7.78
C TRP A 116 -12.86 9.45 -7.85
N ALA A 117 -13.48 9.40 -9.02
CA ALA A 117 -14.65 10.22 -9.35
C ALA A 117 -15.95 9.42 -9.52
N THR A 118 -15.89 8.09 -9.46
CA THR A 118 -17.08 7.23 -9.48
C THR A 118 -17.74 7.15 -8.11
N THR A 119 -18.95 6.59 -8.01
CA THR A 119 -19.64 6.40 -6.71
C THR A 119 -18.82 5.60 -5.71
N ASN A 120 -17.92 4.73 -6.20
CA ASN A 120 -16.99 3.94 -5.39
C ASN A 120 -15.56 4.51 -5.37
N GLY A 121 -15.31 5.60 -6.10
CA GLY A 121 -14.02 6.29 -6.16
C GLY A 121 -13.79 7.18 -4.94
N MET A 122 -12.52 7.35 -4.55
CA MET A 122 -12.11 7.93 -3.27
C MET A 122 -12.75 9.29 -2.96
N LYS A 123 -12.57 10.28 -3.82
CA LYS A 123 -13.09 11.62 -3.57
C LYS A 123 -14.62 11.65 -3.55
N ARG A 124 -15.26 11.07 -4.56
CA ARG A 124 -16.72 11.14 -4.68
C ARG A 124 -17.41 10.35 -3.58
N TYR A 125 -16.94 9.14 -3.28
CA TYR A 125 -17.50 8.31 -2.21
C TYR A 125 -17.52 9.07 -0.89
N PHE A 126 -16.36 9.59 -0.42
CA PHE A 126 -16.29 10.31 0.85
C PHE A 126 -17.13 11.60 0.83
N LYS A 127 -17.12 12.35 -0.27
CA LYS A 127 -17.93 13.57 -0.42
C LYS A 127 -19.44 13.32 -0.33
N GLU A 128 -19.92 12.16 -0.80
CA GLU A 128 -21.35 11.82 -0.77
C GLU A 128 -21.81 11.26 0.59
N LYS A 129 -20.89 10.91 1.49
CA LYS A 129 -21.22 10.43 2.84
C LYS A 129 -21.39 11.59 3.81
N LYS A 130 -22.60 11.77 4.34
CA LYS A 130 -22.98 12.86 5.26
C LYS A 130 -22.12 12.99 6.52
N GLN A 131 -21.53 11.90 6.98
CA GLN A 131 -20.65 11.87 8.15
C GLN A 131 -19.24 12.44 7.89
N TRP A 132 -18.87 12.68 6.63
CA TRP A 132 -17.60 13.25 6.24
C TRP A 132 -17.79 14.68 5.75
N GLU A 133 -17.02 15.60 6.31
CA GLU A 133 -16.96 16.99 5.90
C GLU A 133 -15.77 17.19 4.96
N LEU A 134 -15.98 17.68 3.73
CA LEU A 134 -14.89 18.07 2.84
C LEU A 134 -14.37 19.46 3.23
N LEU A 135 -13.15 19.52 3.77
CA LEU A 135 -12.52 20.77 4.17
C LEU A 135 -11.77 21.47 3.04
N GLN A 136 -11.09 20.70 2.19
CA GLN A 136 -10.23 21.26 1.16
C GLN A 136 -10.09 20.34 -0.06
N SER A 137 -9.94 20.94 -1.24
CA SER A 137 -9.65 20.28 -2.52
C SER A 137 -8.56 21.11 -3.22
N ILE A 138 -7.34 20.59 -3.28
CA ILE A 138 -6.15 21.29 -3.78
C ILE A 138 -5.71 20.61 -5.06
N LYS A 139 -5.68 21.33 -6.19
CA LYS A 139 -5.14 20.82 -7.45
C LYS A 139 -3.65 21.13 -7.59
N ASN A 140 -2.95 20.36 -8.44
CA ASN A 140 -1.55 20.58 -8.78
C ASN A 140 -0.66 20.67 -7.52
N VAL A 141 -0.78 19.67 -6.66
CA VAL A 141 -0.19 19.66 -5.31
C VAL A 141 1.34 19.79 -5.34
N TYR A 142 1.95 19.24 -6.39
CA TYR A 142 3.38 19.32 -6.66
C TYR A 142 3.62 19.89 -8.06
N LYS A 143 4.77 20.56 -8.25
CA LYS A 143 5.13 21.20 -9.53
C LYS A 143 5.24 20.21 -10.69
N ASP A 144 5.65 18.98 -10.41
CA ASP A 144 5.79 17.89 -11.38
C ASP A 144 4.46 17.19 -11.73
N SER A 145 3.35 17.63 -11.14
CA SER A 145 2.01 17.04 -11.31
C SER A 145 1.92 15.55 -10.95
N VAL A 146 2.80 15.05 -10.08
CA VAL A 146 2.72 13.64 -9.62
C VAL A 146 1.43 13.37 -8.85
N VAL A 147 0.94 14.35 -8.09
CA VAL A 147 -0.38 14.36 -7.45
C VAL A 147 -1.22 15.45 -8.10
N LEU A 148 -2.28 15.05 -8.80
CA LEU A 148 -3.19 15.93 -9.51
C LEU A 148 -4.12 16.68 -8.56
N GLU A 149 -4.57 16.00 -7.50
CA GLU A 149 -5.46 16.57 -6.50
C GLU A 149 -5.24 15.95 -5.12
N ARG A 150 -5.27 16.78 -4.09
CA ARG A 150 -5.40 16.38 -2.70
C ARG A 150 -6.74 16.82 -2.17
N VAL A 151 -7.50 15.91 -1.55
CA VAL A 151 -8.70 16.24 -0.79
C VAL A 151 -8.51 15.94 0.68
N ILE A 152 -9.10 16.77 1.53
CA ILE A 152 -9.04 16.61 2.98
C ILE A 152 -10.46 16.54 3.51
N PHE A 153 -10.79 15.41 4.14
CA PHE A 153 -12.05 15.21 4.84
C PHE A 153 -11.84 15.16 6.35
N LYS A 154 -12.87 15.52 7.11
CA LYS A 154 -12.90 15.44 8.56
C LYS A 154 -14.13 14.65 9.01
N ARG A 155 -13.98 13.88 10.10
CA ARG A 155 -15.07 13.25 10.83
C ARG A 155 -14.71 13.12 12.30
N THR A 156 -15.71 13.27 13.18
CA THR A 156 -15.59 12.95 14.60
C THR A 156 -16.40 11.69 14.92
N TYR A 157 -15.81 10.79 15.70
CA TYR A 157 -16.36 9.49 16.04
C TYR A 157 -16.97 9.46 17.46
N PRO A 158 -17.83 8.47 17.79
CA PRO A 158 -18.45 8.36 19.13
C PRO A 158 -17.46 8.29 20.30
N ASN A 159 -16.26 7.75 20.09
CA ASN A 159 -15.18 7.74 21.09
C ASN A 159 -14.40 9.06 21.17
N GLN A 160 -14.93 10.14 20.60
CA GLN A 160 -14.31 11.47 20.50
C GLN A 160 -13.08 11.57 19.59
N ALA A 161 -12.70 10.50 18.90
CA ALA A 161 -11.64 10.56 17.90
C ALA A 161 -12.03 11.51 16.77
N THR A 162 -11.22 12.55 16.54
CA THR A 162 -11.33 13.39 15.34
C THR A 162 -10.34 12.87 14.30
N VAL A 163 -10.85 12.45 13.15
CA VAL A 163 -10.06 11.89 12.05
C VAL A 163 -10.02 12.85 10.88
N TYR A 164 -8.81 13.13 10.40
CA TYR A 164 -8.59 13.75 9.10
C TYR A 164 -8.17 12.70 8.09
N VAL A 165 -8.92 12.60 6.98
CA VAL A 165 -8.53 11.79 5.82
C VAL A 165 -7.96 12.72 4.77
N VAL A 166 -6.67 12.58 4.49
CA VAL A 166 -5.99 13.24 3.40
C VAL A 166 -5.85 12.22 2.28
N ALA A 167 -6.46 12.45 1.12
CA ALA A 167 -6.35 11.56 -0.02
C ALA A 167 -5.71 12.27 -1.21
N ASP A 168 -4.69 11.64 -1.78
CA ASP A 168 -3.93 12.12 -2.94
C ASP A 168 -4.26 11.28 -4.18
N ALA A 169 -4.76 11.94 -5.22
CA ALA A 169 -4.91 11.37 -6.56
C ALA A 169 -3.57 11.47 -7.31
N TYR A 170 -2.84 10.37 -7.31
CA TYR A 170 -1.60 10.22 -8.07
C TYR A 170 -1.92 9.98 -9.55
N ARG A 171 -1.22 10.70 -10.43
CA ARG A 171 -1.40 10.55 -11.87
C ARG A 171 -1.08 9.10 -12.31
N GLY A 172 -1.88 8.55 -13.21
CA GLY A 172 -1.84 7.12 -13.55
C GLY A 172 -0.50 6.60 -14.06
N ASP A 173 0.22 7.42 -14.84
CA ASP A 173 1.58 7.17 -15.34
C ASP A 173 2.67 7.28 -14.26
N LYS A 174 2.32 7.62 -13.01
CA LYS A 174 3.25 7.81 -11.89
C LYS A 174 3.18 6.70 -10.85
N MET A 175 2.92 5.47 -11.27
CA MET A 175 2.83 4.32 -10.36
C MET A 175 4.12 4.14 -9.52
N LEU A 176 5.31 4.18 -10.15
CA LEU A 176 6.57 4.04 -9.42
C LEU A 176 6.76 5.14 -8.36
N ALA A 177 6.45 6.39 -8.69
CA ALA A 177 6.52 7.49 -7.74
C ALA A 177 5.49 7.31 -6.60
N THR A 178 4.31 6.80 -6.90
CA THR A 178 3.26 6.50 -5.91
C THR A 178 3.74 5.45 -4.91
N LEU A 179 4.32 4.33 -5.39
CA LEU A 179 4.91 3.29 -4.54
C LEU A 179 6.02 3.87 -3.66
N ASN A 180 6.94 4.65 -4.23
CA ASN A 180 8.03 5.26 -3.48
C ASN A 180 7.54 6.25 -2.42
N HIS A 181 6.52 7.07 -2.73
CA HIS A 181 5.93 7.98 -1.75
C HIS A 181 5.21 7.23 -0.64
N PHE A 182 4.47 6.17 -0.97
CA PHE A 182 3.81 5.32 0.02
C PHE A 182 4.84 4.62 0.92
N SER A 183 5.90 4.05 0.37
CA SER A 183 6.98 3.42 1.13
C SER A 183 7.75 4.40 2.02
N ARG A 184 7.99 5.63 1.55
CA ARG A 184 8.55 6.71 2.40
C ARG A 184 7.62 7.10 3.54
N ALA A 185 6.31 7.13 3.30
CA ALA A 185 5.32 7.41 4.32
C ALA A 185 5.25 6.26 5.35
N MET A 186 5.19 5.01 4.92
CA MET A 186 5.25 3.86 5.82
C MET A 186 6.48 3.92 6.73
N SER A 187 7.65 4.22 6.15
CA SER A 187 8.95 4.15 6.83
C SER A 187 9.38 5.39 7.60
N ASN A 188 8.58 6.47 7.64
CA ASN A 188 8.95 7.77 8.22
C ASN A 188 10.10 8.51 7.52
N ASN A 189 10.55 8.06 6.34
CA ASN A 189 11.63 8.74 5.59
C ASN A 189 11.21 10.08 4.98
N TYR A 190 9.93 10.44 5.08
CA TYR A 190 9.44 11.76 4.73
C TYR A 190 8.18 12.08 5.51
N THR A 191 8.15 13.26 6.12
CA THR A 191 6.97 13.81 6.78
C THR A 191 6.74 15.22 6.23
N LYS A 192 5.49 15.68 6.25
CA LYS A 192 5.17 17.06 5.89
C LYS A 192 4.04 17.57 6.76
N LYS A 193 4.21 18.76 7.31
CA LYS A 193 3.13 19.47 8.00
C LYS A 193 2.32 20.27 6.99
N ILE A 194 0.99 20.21 7.08
CA ILE A 194 0.07 21.04 6.31
C ILE A 194 -0.84 21.81 7.26
N THR A 195 -1.33 22.96 6.79
CA THR A 195 -2.27 23.82 7.54
C THR A 195 -3.63 23.73 6.89
N LEU A 196 -4.66 23.44 7.69
CA LEU A 196 -6.06 23.37 7.29
C LEU A 196 -6.70 24.76 7.29
N PRO A 197 -7.90 24.94 6.70
CA PRO A 197 -8.58 26.24 6.68
C PRO A 197 -8.83 26.86 8.06
N ASP A 198 -9.04 26.04 9.09
CA ASP A 198 -9.21 26.47 10.48
C ASP A 198 -7.89 26.72 11.23
N SER A 199 -6.77 26.78 10.50
CA SER A 199 -5.40 26.89 11.04
C SER A 199 -4.89 25.68 11.83
N THR A 200 -5.68 24.61 11.96
CA THR A 200 -5.20 23.34 12.50
C THR A 200 -4.02 22.84 11.66
N ARG A 201 -2.95 22.40 12.30
CA ARG A 201 -1.80 21.80 11.64
C ARG A 201 -1.82 20.29 11.83
N ILE A 202 -1.72 19.56 10.73
CA ILE A 202 -1.63 18.09 10.75
C ILE A 202 -0.39 17.63 9.99
N ASP A 203 0.18 16.51 10.44
CA ASP A 203 1.32 15.87 9.78
C ASP A 203 0.84 14.77 8.84
N ILE A 204 1.32 14.78 7.61
CA ILE A 204 1.01 13.79 6.56
C ILE A 204 2.29 13.04 6.16
N HIS A 205 2.14 12.10 5.21
CA HIS A 205 3.18 11.14 4.84
C HIS A 205 3.57 10.30 6.07
N GLY A 206 4.84 10.23 6.44
CA GLY A 206 5.28 9.49 7.61
C GLY A 206 4.79 10.07 8.94
N GLY A 207 4.32 11.32 8.96
CA GLY A 207 3.71 11.89 10.14
C GLY A 207 2.25 11.48 10.35
N ALA A 208 1.64 10.79 9.38
CA ALA A 208 0.28 10.25 9.53
C ALA A 208 0.28 9.01 10.44
N ASP A 209 -0.83 8.79 11.14
CA ASP A 209 -1.01 7.65 12.05
C ASP A 209 -1.37 6.37 11.29
N LEU A 210 -2.06 6.51 10.15
CA LEU A 210 -2.39 5.45 9.22
C LEU A 210 -2.07 5.90 7.80
N VAL A 211 -1.36 5.04 7.06
CA VAL A 211 -1.12 5.23 5.63
C VAL A 211 -1.83 4.16 4.82
N VAL A 212 -2.47 4.55 3.71
CA VAL A 212 -3.31 3.65 2.91
C VAL A 212 -2.89 3.71 1.46
N PHE A 213 -2.68 2.56 0.83
CA PHE A 213 -2.58 2.43 -0.61
C PHE A 213 -3.88 1.83 -1.16
N ASN A 214 -4.49 2.46 -2.16
CA ASN A 214 -5.76 1.99 -2.73
C ASN A 214 -5.81 2.22 -4.25
N GLY A 215 -5.75 1.13 -5.03
CA GLY A 215 -5.73 1.18 -6.49
C GLY A 215 -5.12 -0.08 -7.09
N HIS A 216 -4.55 0.03 -8.29
CA HIS A 216 -3.78 -1.04 -8.92
C HIS A 216 -2.54 -1.40 -8.10
N ASN A 217 -2.18 -2.68 -8.02
CA ASN A 217 -0.96 -3.11 -7.35
C ASN A 217 0.25 -2.86 -8.28
N GLY A 218 0.88 -1.70 -8.11
CA GLY A 218 2.03 -1.31 -8.91
C GLY A 218 3.25 -2.24 -8.80
N PHE A 219 3.38 -3.07 -7.75
CA PHE A 219 4.47 -4.04 -7.69
C PHE A 219 4.35 -5.13 -8.77
N LEU A 220 3.18 -5.29 -9.39
CA LEU A 220 2.99 -6.16 -10.55
C LEU A 220 3.52 -5.54 -11.86
N ASP A 221 3.75 -4.23 -11.89
CA ASP A 221 4.17 -3.50 -13.10
C ASP A 221 5.69 -3.44 -13.25
N PHE A 222 6.45 -3.76 -12.19
CA PHE A 222 7.88 -3.56 -12.14
C PHE A 222 8.65 -4.81 -11.70
N PRO A 223 9.87 -5.03 -12.22
CA PRO A 223 10.78 -6.03 -11.68
C PRO A 223 11.02 -5.81 -10.17
N GLU A 224 11.32 -6.91 -9.47
CA GLU A 224 11.81 -6.87 -8.10
C GLU A 224 13.00 -5.87 -8.02
N ASP A 225 13.01 -5.02 -6.99
CA ASP A 225 13.99 -3.95 -6.74
C ASP A 225 13.86 -2.65 -7.54
N THR A 226 12.88 -2.53 -8.44
CA THR A 226 12.62 -1.26 -9.12
C THR A 226 12.07 -0.18 -8.17
N PRO A 227 11.03 -0.43 -7.35
CA PRO A 227 10.67 0.47 -6.27
C PRO A 227 11.80 0.57 -5.25
N THR A 228 12.09 1.78 -4.79
CA THR A 228 13.14 2.00 -3.81
C THR A 228 12.75 1.38 -2.46
N LYS A 229 13.67 0.61 -1.88
CA LYS A 229 13.52 0.03 -0.55
C LYS A 229 13.74 1.11 0.51
N PHE A 230 12.73 1.35 1.35
CA PHE A 230 12.84 2.32 2.44
C PHE A 230 12.78 1.63 3.81
N TYR A 231 13.78 1.90 4.63
CA TYR A 231 13.89 1.35 5.98
C TYR A 231 13.51 2.41 7.00
N ASN A 232 12.73 2.02 8.01
CA ASN A 232 12.46 2.92 9.11
C ASN A 232 13.68 3.06 10.02
N THR A 233 14.20 4.28 10.06
CA THR A 233 15.37 4.69 10.85
C THR A 233 14.96 5.38 12.16
N THR A 234 13.65 5.52 12.40
CA THR A 234 13.08 6.14 13.60
C THR A 234 12.60 5.08 14.59
N LYS A 235 12.22 5.51 15.80
CA LYS A 235 11.54 4.64 16.79
C LYS A 235 10.01 4.61 16.62
N SER A 236 9.46 5.39 15.70
CA SER A 236 8.01 5.52 15.52
C SER A 236 7.49 4.43 14.57
N GLN A 237 6.39 3.80 14.96
CA GLN A 237 5.67 2.81 14.17
C GLN A 237 4.28 3.36 13.83
N LYS A 238 3.69 2.90 12.73
CA LYS A 238 2.33 3.30 12.32
C LYS A 238 1.59 2.14 11.69
N ASP A 239 0.28 2.29 11.52
CA ASP A 239 -0.51 1.32 10.77
C ASP A 239 -0.41 1.57 9.26
N MET A 240 -0.54 0.50 8.48
CA MET A 240 -0.72 0.58 7.03
C MET A 240 -1.85 -0.32 6.53
N VAL A 241 -2.48 0.11 5.44
CA VAL A 241 -3.47 -0.66 4.67
C VAL A 241 -3.05 -0.67 3.21
N ALA A 242 -3.25 -1.80 2.53
CA ALA A 242 -3.10 -1.87 1.08
C ALA A 242 -4.27 -2.65 0.46
N ILE A 243 -5.18 -1.93 -0.18
CA ILE A 243 -6.31 -2.50 -0.93
C ILE A 243 -5.96 -2.41 -2.41
N ALA A 244 -5.27 -3.44 -2.87
CA ALA A 244 -4.82 -3.68 -4.24
C ALA A 244 -4.69 -5.20 -4.48
N CYS A 245 -4.74 -5.67 -5.72
CA CYS A 245 -4.67 -7.10 -6.03
C CYS A 245 -3.44 -7.77 -5.40
N PHE A 246 -3.61 -8.88 -4.67
CA PHE A 246 -2.52 -9.64 -4.03
C PHE A 246 -1.66 -8.84 -3.03
N ALA A 247 -2.17 -7.74 -2.49
CA ALA A 247 -1.38 -6.85 -1.64
C ALA A 247 -0.81 -7.51 -0.36
N ASN A 248 -1.40 -8.60 0.12
CA ASN A 248 -0.89 -9.38 1.26
C ASN A 248 0.52 -9.93 1.02
N GLU A 249 0.92 -10.19 -0.23
CA GLU A 249 2.24 -10.68 -0.58
C GLU A 249 3.22 -9.53 -0.80
N TYR A 250 2.90 -8.66 -1.76
CA TYR A 250 3.84 -7.65 -2.26
C TYR A 250 4.13 -6.54 -1.23
N PHE A 251 3.12 -6.11 -0.49
CA PHE A 251 3.29 -5.00 0.46
C PHE A 251 3.82 -5.47 1.83
N GLU A 252 3.87 -6.78 2.11
CA GLU A 252 4.36 -7.26 3.41
C GLU A 252 5.83 -6.93 3.64
N ARG A 253 6.65 -7.22 2.63
CA ARG A 253 8.10 -7.04 2.72
C ARG A 253 8.44 -5.56 2.93
N GLU A 254 7.74 -4.68 2.21
CA GLU A 254 7.90 -3.24 2.39
C GLU A 254 7.40 -2.77 3.76
N ALA A 255 6.28 -3.30 4.25
CA ALA A 255 5.76 -3.00 5.58
C ALA A 255 6.75 -3.41 6.69
N LEU A 256 7.41 -4.58 6.56
CA LEU A 256 8.45 -5.02 7.49
C LEU A 256 9.65 -4.07 7.50
N ARG A 257 10.22 -3.74 6.33
CA ARG A 257 11.34 -2.79 6.20
C ARG A 257 10.99 -1.42 6.80
N ALA A 258 9.76 -0.96 6.53
CA ALA A 258 9.22 0.30 7.00
C ALA A 258 8.75 0.27 8.46
N GLN A 259 8.75 -0.89 9.12
CA GLN A 259 8.14 -1.08 10.44
C GLN A 259 6.72 -0.47 10.55
N ALA A 260 5.92 -0.65 9.51
CA ALA A 260 4.51 -0.26 9.47
C ALA A 260 3.64 -1.50 9.65
N TYR A 261 2.73 -1.50 10.62
CA TYR A 261 1.92 -2.67 10.95
C TYR A 261 0.77 -2.82 9.94
N PRO A 262 0.70 -3.94 9.20
CA PRO A 262 -0.27 -4.08 8.12
C PRO A 262 -1.63 -4.57 8.65
N ILE A 263 -2.54 -3.66 8.95
CA ILE A 263 -3.83 -4.02 9.56
C ILE A 263 -4.71 -4.83 8.59
N VAL A 264 -4.87 -4.38 7.34
CA VAL A 264 -5.72 -5.05 6.33
C VAL A 264 -5.08 -4.97 4.95
N ARG A 265 -4.96 -6.12 4.29
CA ARG A 265 -4.45 -6.25 2.92
C ARG A 265 -5.26 -7.27 2.13
N ALA A 266 -5.41 -7.06 0.83
CA ALA A 266 -6.14 -7.99 -0.02
C ALA A 266 -5.34 -9.25 -0.37
N LYS A 267 -6.01 -10.40 -0.40
CA LYS A 267 -5.43 -11.72 -0.70
C LYS A 267 -5.45 -12.12 -2.17
N SER A 268 -6.39 -11.58 -2.92
CA SER A 268 -6.65 -11.95 -4.32
C SER A 268 -6.83 -10.70 -5.17
N THR A 269 -7.24 -10.88 -6.43
CA THR A 269 -7.78 -9.80 -7.24
C THR A 269 -9.07 -9.26 -6.62
N LEU A 270 -9.29 -7.94 -6.75
CA LEU A 270 -10.54 -7.28 -6.36
C LEU A 270 -10.68 -5.91 -7.03
N HIS A 271 -11.86 -5.30 -6.91
CA HIS A 271 -12.05 -3.87 -7.18
C HIS A 271 -11.62 -3.02 -5.96
N PRO A 272 -10.59 -2.17 -6.06
CA PRO A 272 -10.09 -1.38 -4.94
C PRO A 272 -10.96 -0.13 -4.71
N GLY A 273 -12.14 -0.31 -4.11
CA GLY A 273 -13.09 0.77 -3.87
C GLY A 273 -12.94 1.47 -2.51
N ALA A 274 -13.33 2.74 -2.47
CA ALA A 274 -13.29 3.59 -1.28
C ALA A 274 -14.19 3.10 -0.13
N PHE A 275 -15.24 2.32 -0.43
CA PHE A 275 -16.12 1.73 0.57
C PHE A 275 -15.38 0.74 1.49
N VAL A 276 -14.38 0.01 0.98
CA VAL A 276 -13.52 -0.85 1.81
C VAL A 276 -12.69 0.00 2.75
N ILE A 277 -12.07 1.06 2.22
CA ILE A 277 -11.23 1.98 3.00
C ILE A 277 -12.04 2.67 4.09
N SER A 278 -13.25 3.17 3.78
CA SER A 278 -14.12 3.79 4.76
C SER A 278 -14.51 2.82 5.89
N ALA A 279 -14.80 1.56 5.57
CA ALA A 279 -15.12 0.56 6.60
C ALA A 279 -13.93 0.27 7.52
N ILE A 280 -12.71 0.20 6.96
CA ILE A 280 -11.48 0.02 7.76
C ILE A 280 -11.23 1.24 8.64
N ILE A 281 -11.34 2.46 8.09
CA ILE A 281 -11.12 3.71 8.85
C ILE A 281 -12.15 3.83 9.98
N ASP A 282 -13.40 3.45 9.75
CA ASP A 282 -14.44 3.51 10.77
C ASP A 282 -14.13 2.63 11.99
N ASP A 283 -13.65 1.42 11.76
CA ASP A 283 -13.24 0.52 12.84
C ASP A 283 -11.91 0.93 13.47
N TRP A 284 -10.95 1.40 12.66
CA TRP A 284 -9.65 1.88 13.12
C TRP A 284 -9.76 3.10 14.03
N ALA A 285 -10.60 4.07 13.67
CA ALA A 285 -10.86 5.27 14.47
C ALA A 285 -11.49 4.95 15.83
N MET A 286 -12.28 3.87 15.89
CA MET A 286 -12.89 3.34 17.10
C MET A 286 -11.97 2.39 17.90
N LEU A 287 -10.72 2.23 17.48
CA LEU A 287 -9.72 1.34 18.10
C LEU A 287 -10.17 -0.11 18.23
N LYS A 288 -10.99 -0.59 17.28
CA LYS A 288 -11.42 -1.99 17.29
C LYS A 288 -10.27 -2.95 17.00
N PRO A 289 -10.37 -4.23 17.38
CA PRO A 289 -9.40 -5.25 16.99
C PRO A 289 -9.22 -5.35 15.47
N VAL A 290 -7.99 -5.64 15.03
CA VAL A 290 -7.65 -5.78 13.59
C VAL A 290 -8.52 -6.83 12.88
N GLU A 291 -8.95 -7.86 13.59
CA GLU A 291 -9.89 -8.85 13.04
C GLU A 291 -11.24 -8.23 12.66
N GLU A 292 -11.76 -7.30 13.46
CA GLU A 292 -13.01 -6.61 13.13
C GLU A 292 -12.82 -5.70 11.92
N MET A 293 -11.71 -4.95 11.85
CA MET A 293 -11.39 -4.12 10.67
C MET A 293 -11.37 -4.95 9.38
N ARG A 294 -10.77 -6.14 9.43
CA ARG A 294 -10.70 -7.09 8.31
C ARG A 294 -12.09 -7.62 7.93
N LEU A 295 -12.93 -7.95 8.90
CA LEU A 295 -14.29 -8.44 8.67
C LEU A 295 -15.19 -7.34 8.10
N SER A 296 -15.09 -6.10 8.59
CA SER A 296 -15.83 -4.95 8.07
C SER A 296 -15.41 -4.60 6.64
N ALA A 297 -14.12 -4.67 6.33
CA ALA A 297 -13.62 -4.56 4.95
C ALA A 297 -14.27 -5.59 4.02
N GLY A 298 -14.29 -6.86 4.45
CA GLY A 298 -14.94 -7.97 3.74
C GLY A 298 -16.43 -7.76 3.54
N LYS A 299 -17.12 -7.27 4.58
CA LYS A 299 -18.57 -7.02 4.55
C LYS A 299 -18.89 -5.90 3.56
N ALA A 300 -18.20 -4.76 3.66
CA ALA A 300 -18.37 -3.63 2.76
C ALA A 300 -18.13 -4.01 1.29
N TYR A 301 -17.20 -4.92 1.03
CA TYR A 301 -16.99 -5.45 -0.31
C TYR A 301 -18.16 -6.26 -0.84
N CYS A 302 -18.72 -7.18 -0.04
CA CYS A 302 -19.86 -7.98 -0.45
C CYS A 302 -21.16 -7.21 -0.53
N GLU A 303 -21.32 -6.10 0.19
CA GLU A 303 -22.48 -5.21 0.04
C GLU A 303 -22.58 -4.61 -1.37
N ILE A 304 -21.44 -4.41 -2.06
CA ILE A 304 -21.40 -3.86 -3.42
C ILE A 304 -21.40 -4.95 -4.50
N HIS A 305 -20.78 -6.11 -4.22
CA HIS A 305 -20.53 -7.15 -5.23
C HIS A 305 -21.36 -8.42 -5.05
N ASP A 306 -22.33 -8.42 -4.13
CA ASP A 306 -23.23 -9.54 -3.84
C ASP A 306 -22.48 -10.87 -3.63
N CYS A 307 -21.46 -10.84 -2.76
CA CYS A 307 -20.66 -12.03 -2.45
C CYS A 307 -21.07 -12.74 -1.16
N SER A 308 -20.75 -14.04 -1.10
CA SER A 308 -21.07 -14.89 0.05
C SER A 308 -20.32 -14.48 1.32
N ILE A 309 -20.88 -14.84 2.49
CA ILE A 309 -20.22 -14.65 3.80
C ILE A 309 -18.82 -15.29 3.82
N LYS A 310 -18.65 -16.45 3.17
CA LYS A 310 -17.35 -17.11 3.04
C LYS A 310 -16.36 -16.22 2.29
N THR A 311 -16.77 -15.56 1.21
CA THR A 311 -15.93 -14.63 0.44
C THR A 311 -15.58 -13.41 1.27
N SER A 312 -16.58 -12.80 1.92
CA SER A 312 -16.42 -11.68 2.85
C SER A 312 -15.32 -11.96 3.88
N LYS A 313 -15.33 -13.16 4.49
CA LYS A 313 -14.33 -13.58 5.48
C LYS A 313 -12.97 -13.95 4.90
N ASN A 314 -12.82 -14.17 3.60
CA ASN A 314 -11.57 -14.70 3.03
C ASN A 314 -10.86 -13.76 2.06
N LEU A 315 -11.49 -12.64 1.65
CA LEU A 315 -10.90 -11.71 0.69
C LEU A 315 -9.69 -10.94 1.23
N PHE A 316 -9.66 -10.70 2.55
CA PHE A 316 -8.62 -9.90 3.20
C PHE A 316 -7.81 -10.69 4.22
N TYR A 317 -6.54 -10.30 4.34
CA TYR A 317 -5.56 -10.71 5.34
C TYR A 317 -5.49 -9.66 6.46
N LYS A 318 -5.23 -10.08 7.70
CA LYS A 318 -4.94 -9.19 8.85
C LYS A 318 -3.52 -9.35 9.36
N GLY A 319 -2.91 -8.28 9.85
CA GLY A 319 -1.60 -8.33 10.51
C GLY A 319 -0.53 -9.01 9.64
N TRP A 320 0.48 -9.58 10.28
CA TRP A 320 1.56 -10.33 9.62
C TRP A 320 1.13 -11.73 9.20
N ARG A 321 1.67 -12.23 8.09
CA ARG A 321 1.49 -13.60 7.62
C ARG A 321 2.37 -14.57 8.42
N PRO A 322 1.81 -15.63 9.04
CA PRO A 322 2.55 -16.66 9.77
C PRO A 322 3.65 -17.32 8.94
N GLU A 323 3.38 -17.60 7.67
CA GLU A 323 4.34 -18.21 6.75
C GLU A 323 5.60 -17.35 6.50
N ASN A 324 5.53 -16.05 6.81
CA ASN A 324 6.62 -15.10 6.64
C ASN A 324 7.31 -14.73 7.97
N LEU A 325 6.94 -15.38 9.09
CA LEU A 325 7.61 -15.18 10.38
C LEU A 325 8.97 -15.89 10.46
N GLN A 326 9.21 -16.88 9.60
CA GLN A 326 10.40 -17.75 9.63
C GLN A 326 11.29 -17.63 8.39
N THR A 327 10.84 -16.93 7.36
CA THR A 327 11.64 -16.70 6.15
C THR A 327 12.62 -15.57 6.42
N ASP A 328 13.90 -15.91 6.33
CA ASP A 328 14.98 -14.93 6.25
C ASP A 328 14.81 -14.14 4.95
N TYR A 329 14.35 -12.90 5.07
CA TYR A 329 14.28 -11.92 3.98
C TYR A 329 15.49 -11.00 3.99
#